data_AF-A0A1F3KL95-F1
#
_entry.id   AF-A0A1F3KL95-F1
#
_cell.length_a   1.000
_cell.length_b   1.000
_cell.length_c   1.000
_cell.angle_alpha   90.00
_cell.angle_beta   90.00
_cell.angle_gamma   90.00
#
_symmetry.space_group_name_H-M   'P 1'
#
loop_
_entity.id
_entity.type
_entity.pdbx_description
1 polymer ?
#
loop_
_entity_poly.entity_id
_entity_poly.type
_entity_poly.pdbx_seq_one_letter_code
_entity_poly.pdbx_strand_id
1 'polypeptide(L)' 'MLLFDDILFAPLKGIIFLAEKINEVIEKETSDEGAVKERLMALQLKFEMDEIDEVEYDKREDELLKQLENIRTENK' A
#
# COMPACT_ATOMS: atom_id res chain seq x y z
N MET A 1 -9.64 30.14 7.44
CA MET A 1 -8.58 29.70 6.51
C MET A 1 -8.77 28.21 6.32
N LEU A 2 -9.06 27.77 5.09
CA LEU A 2 -9.18 26.35 4.76
C LEU A 2 -7.76 25.77 4.75
N LEU A 3 -7.42 25.02 5.79
CA LEU A 3 -6.12 24.40 5.93
C LEU A 3 -6.21 22.98 5.36
N PHE A 4 -5.52 22.81 4.24
CA PHE A 4 -5.30 21.58 3.50
C PHE A 4 -4.30 20.65 4.22
N ASP A 5 -4.42 20.47 5.54
CA ASP A 5 -3.54 19.54 6.27
C ASP A 5 -4.11 18.11 6.31
N ASP A 6 -5.43 17.96 6.22
CA ASP A 6 -6.09 16.64 6.28
C ASP A 6 -6.23 15.93 4.91
N ILE A 7 -5.82 16.58 3.81
CA ILE A 7 -5.96 16.05 2.44
C ILE A 7 -4.70 15.30 1.98
N LEU A 8 -3.53 15.58 2.57
CA LEU A 8 -2.29 14.87 2.20
C LEU A 8 -2.28 13.42 2.68
N PHE A 9 -2.90 13.12 3.83
CA PHE A 9 -3.06 11.75 4.35
C PHE A 9 -4.38 11.07 3.95
N ALA A 10 -5.25 11.76 3.20
CA ALA A 10 -6.55 11.23 2.77
C ALA A 10 -6.52 10.15 1.68
N PRO A 11 -5.51 10.01 0.77
CA PRO A 11 -5.60 9.01 -0.29
C PRO A 11 -5.27 7.58 0.17
N LEU A 12 -4.50 7.40 1.26
CA LEU A 12 -4.09 6.06 1.74
C LEU A 12 -5.27 5.26 2.30
N LYS A 13 -6.15 5.90 3.08
CA LYS A 13 -7.39 5.27 3.59
C LYS A 13 -8.38 4.94 2.47
N GLY A 14 -8.34 5.66 1.35
CA GLY A 14 -9.20 5.41 0.18
C GLY A 14 -8.76 4.19 -0.65
N ILE A 15 -7.45 3.92 -0.74
CA ILE A 15 -6.92 2.80 -1.52
C ILE A 15 -6.99 1.48 -0.73
N ILE A 16 -6.72 1.51 0.58
CA ILE A 16 -6.81 0.31 1.43
C ILE A 16 -8.27 -0.17 1.58
N PHE A 17 -9.23 0.75 1.68
CA PHE A 17 -10.66 0.40 1.66
C PHE A 17 -11.14 -0.17 0.31
N LEU A 18 -10.51 0.23 -0.81
CA LEU A 18 -10.76 -0.36 -2.12
C LEU A 18 -10.08 -1.74 -2.25
N ALA A 19 -8.92 -1.92 -1.63
CA ALA A 19 -8.19 -3.18 -1.59
C ALA A 19 -8.91 -4.24 -0.73
N GLU A 20 -9.47 -3.87 0.42
CA GLU A 20 -10.32 -4.75 1.25
C GLU A 20 -11.56 -5.25 0.49
N LYS A 21 -12.13 -4.43 -0.38
CA LYS A 21 -13.29 -4.81 -1.21
C LYS A 21 -12.94 -5.66 -2.43
N ILE A 22 -11.66 -5.72 -2.80
CA ILE A 22 -11.12 -6.63 -3.83
C ILE A 22 -10.50 -7.88 -3.18
N ASN A 23 -10.10 -7.82 -1.91
CA ASN A 23 -9.49 -8.93 -1.16
C ASN A 23 -10.42 -10.14 -0.95
N GLU A 24 -11.75 -10.00 -1.08
CA GLU A 24 -12.63 -11.18 -1.20
C GLU A 24 -12.32 -12.06 -2.42
N VAL A 25 -11.51 -11.59 -3.38
CA VAL A 25 -11.04 -12.35 -4.55
C VAL A 25 -9.57 -12.78 -4.44
N ILE A 26 -8.79 -12.21 -3.50
CA ILE A 26 -7.32 -12.38 -3.39
C ILE A 26 -6.91 -13.62 -2.59
N GLU A 27 -7.85 -14.43 -2.09
CA GLU A 27 -7.54 -15.77 -1.56
C GLU A 27 -6.90 -16.74 -2.59
N LYS A 28 -6.65 -16.33 -3.85
CA LYS A 28 -6.29 -17.25 -4.92
C LYS A 28 -5.14 -16.90 -5.86
N GLU A 29 -4.40 -15.81 -5.68
CA GLU A 29 -3.29 -15.50 -6.60
C GLU A 29 -1.92 -15.67 -5.94
N THR A 30 -1.28 -16.82 -6.22
CA THR A 30 0.16 -17.07 -6.02
C THR A 30 0.96 -16.28 -7.07
N SER A 31 0.78 -14.97 -7.15
CA SER A 31 1.43 -14.08 -8.11
C SER A 31 2.43 -13.16 -7.42
N ASP A 32 3.48 -12.77 -8.14
CA ASP A 32 4.49 -11.82 -7.64
C ASP A 32 3.85 -10.48 -7.24
N GLU A 33 2.79 -10.07 -7.93
CA GLU A 33 1.98 -8.90 -7.59
C GLU A 33 1.22 -9.07 -6.26
N GLY A 34 0.64 -10.25 -6.01
CA GLY A 34 -0.04 -10.58 -4.75
C GLY A 34 0.91 -10.47 -3.55
N ALA A 35 2.13 -10.99 -3.68
CA ALA A 35 3.14 -10.92 -2.63
C ALA A 35 3.56 -9.47 -2.30
N VAL A 36 3.65 -8.59 -3.30
CA VAL A 36 3.97 -7.16 -3.06
C VAL A 36 2.81 -6.44 -2.38
N LYS A 37 1.56 -6.74 -2.74
CA LYS A 37 0.37 -6.19 -2.06
C LYS A 37 0.28 -6.63 -0.60
N GLU A 38 0.58 -7.89 -0.31
CA GLU A 38 0.64 -8.39 1.07
C GLU A 38 1.68 -7.63 1.90
N ARG A 39 2.86 -7.38 1.32
CA ARG A 39 3.92 -6.60 1.96
C ARG A 39 3.51 -5.14 2.21
N LEU A 40 2.77 -4.51 1.29
CA LEU A 40 2.21 -3.17 1.49
C LEU A 40 1.21 -3.14 2.66
N MET A 41 0.31 -4.12 2.74
CA MET A 41 -0.63 -4.23 3.87
C MET A 41 0.10 -4.44 5.20
N ALA A 42 1.12 -5.30 5.22
CA ALA A 42 1.94 -5.50 6.42
C ALA A 42 2.71 -4.24 6.82
N LEU A 43 3.19 -3.45 5.86
CA LEU A 43 3.88 -2.18 6.12
C LEU A 43 2.93 -1.14 6.75
N GLN A 44 1.70 -1.03 6.23
CA GLN A 44 0.65 -0.17 6.82
C GLN A 44 0.40 -0.54 8.27
N LEU A 45 0.21 -1.83 8.57
CA LEU A 45 -0.07 -2.27 9.93
C LEU A 45 1.05 -1.88 10.90
N LYS A 46 2.31 -1.99 10.48
CA LYS A 46 3.47 -1.59 11.30
C LYS A 46 3.48 -0.10 11.61
N PHE A 47 3.14 0.73 10.62
CA PHE A 47 3.03 2.17 10.82
C PHE A 47 1.86 2.50 11.75
N GLU A 48 0.70 1.87 11.57
CA GLU A 48 -0.47 2.04 12.46
C GLU A 48 -0.23 1.57 13.90
N MET A 49 0.70 0.64 14.10
CA MET A 49 1.14 0.15 15.41
C MET A 49 2.29 0.97 16.02
N ASP A 50 2.68 2.08 15.39
CA ASP A 50 3.83 2.92 15.76
C ASP A 50 5.16 2.13 15.83
N GLU A 51 5.27 0.99 15.12
CA GLU A 51 6.50 0.19 15.05
C GLU A 51 7.56 0.81 14.13
N ILE A 52 7.12 1.68 13.21
CA ILE A 52 7.95 2.46 12.30
C ILE A 52 7.43 3.90 12.25
N ASP A 53 8.32 4.85 11.97
CA ASP A 53 7.94 6.24 11.77
C ASP A 53 7.49 6.51 10.32
N GLU A 54 6.92 7.70 10.10
CA GLU A 54 6.40 8.14 8.80
C GLU A 54 7.48 8.15 7.71
N VAL A 55 8.69 8.59 8.05
CA VAL A 55 9.81 8.66 7.10
C VAL A 55 10.23 7.27 6.62
N GLU A 56 10.25 6.30 7.54
CA GLU A 56 10.54 4.91 7.24
C GLU A 56 9.40 4.24 6.46
N TYR A 57 8.16 4.55 6.82
CA TYR A 57 6.97 4.08 6.10
C TYR A 57 7.00 4.55 4.64
N ASP A 58 7.10 5.86 4.39
CA ASP A 58 7.07 6.46 3.05
C ASP A 58 8.15 5.87 2.15
N LYS A 59 9.38 5.77 2.67
CA LYS A 59 10.51 5.20 1.93
C LYS A 59 10.23 3.76 1.50
N ARG A 60 9.71 2.94 2.41
CA ARG A 60 9.44 1.52 2.13
C ARG A 60 8.22 1.34 1.25
N GLU A 61 7.23 2.21 1.38
CA GLU A 61 6.04 2.23 0.54
C GLU A 61 6.43 2.50 -0.92
N ASP A 62 7.22 3.56 -1.17
CA ASP A 62 7.73 3.90 -2.50
C ASP A 62 8.50 2.73 -3.15
N GLU A 63 9.35 2.05 -2.39
CA GLU A 63 10.10 0.90 -2.86
C GLU A 63 9.20 -0.27 -3.28
N LEU A 64 8.12 -0.53 -2.53
CA LEU A 64 7.16 -1.59 -2.81
C LEU A 64 6.24 -1.23 -3.98
N LEU A 65 5.78 0.02 -4.07
CA LEU A 65 4.97 0.51 -5.20
C LEU A 65 5.75 0.45 -6.51
N LYS A 66 7.04 0.80 -6.49
CA LYS A 66 7.91 0.66 -7.67
C LYS A 66 8.11 -0.80 -8.09
N GLN A 67 8.23 -1.73 -7.13
CA GLN A 67 8.26 -3.16 -7.43
C GLN A 67 6.97 -3.62 -8.10
N LEU A 68 5.81 -3.17 -7.58
CA LEU A 68 4.50 -3.49 -8.15
C LEU A 68 4.36 -2.97 -9.59
N GLU A 69 4.84 -1.75 -9.86
CA GLU A 69 4.83 -1.17 -11.21
C GLU A 69 5.70 -1.96 -12.19
N ASN A 70 6.90 -2.37 -11.78
CA ASN A 70 7.80 -3.18 -12.60
C ASN A 70 7.15 -4.53 -12.96
N ILE A 71 6.59 -5.24 -11.97
CA ILE A 71 5.90 -6.52 -12.18
C ILE A 71 4.76 -6.36 -13.19
N ARG A 72 3.96 -5.29 -13.07
CA ARG A 72 2.86 -5.00 -14.00
C ARG A 72 3.33 -4.65 -15.42
N THR A 73 4.53 -4.07 -15.53
CA THR A 73 5.12 -3.68 -16.82
C THR A 73 5.79 -4.87 -17.50
N GLU A 74 6.39 -5.79 -16.75
CA GLU A 74 7.01 -7.02 -17.26
C GLU A 74 6.00 -8.09 -17.67
N ASN A 75 4.82 -8.12 -17.03
CA ASN A 75 3.73 -9.05 -17.38
C ASN A 75 2.82 -8.54 -18.52
N LYS A 76 3.20 -7.46 -19.23
CA LYS A 76 2.52 -6.93 -20.41
C LYS A 76 3.11 -7.47 -21.70
#